data_AF-A0A8T4JJU1-F1
#
_entry.id   AF-A0A8T4JJU1-F1
#
_cell.length_a   1.000
_cell.length_b   1.000
_cell.length_c   1.000
_cell.angle_alpha   90.00
_cell.angle_beta   90.00
_cell.angle_gamma   90.00
#
_symmetry.space_group_name_H-M   'P 1'
#
loop_
_entity.id
_entity.type
_entity.pdbx_description
1 polymer ?
#
loop_
_entity_poly.entity_id
_entity_poly.type
_entity_poly.pdbx_seq_one_letter_code
_entity_poly.pdbx_strand_id
1 'polypeptide(L)'
;MVILESSNVNEKITGFATEISTVSNVTIQSFLSIDMSTNLSEGIQYGNVASLPAYNVNSTHNYDNQGGVENLSSMFINVSIDSNTAVDLCLKADDDLNDSAGGNIIGITNMTYANNTYNNLTLPNMTTDNSLALDTYEKGTVDLPKGNSSFFRFWLDVPASTVAGSYNNSIYFKGVQNGSACGS
;
A
#
# COMPACT_ATOMS: atom_id res chain seq x y z
N MET A 1 16.07 35.52 -6.55
CA MET A 1 15.20 34.43 -7.02
C MET A 1 15.63 33.20 -6.27
N VAL A 2 14.83 32.75 -5.30
CA VAL A 2 15.11 31.49 -4.59
C VAL A 2 14.21 30.45 -5.23
N ILE A 3 14.83 29.49 -5.92
CA ILE A 3 14.16 28.30 -6.43
C ILE A 3 14.52 27.18 -5.46
N LEU A 4 13.50 26.61 -4.83
CA LEU A 4 13.63 25.37 -4.09
C LEU A 4 12.80 24.33 -4.84
N GLU A 5 13.48 23.52 -5.63
CA GLU A 5 12.93 22.31 -6.21
C GLU A 5 13.40 21.11 -5.38
N SER A 6 12.46 20.31 -4.89
CA SER A 6 12.73 18.99 -4.36
C SER A 6 12.05 17.98 -5.27
N SER A 7 12.82 17.43 -6.22
CA SER A 7 12.37 16.37 -7.13
C SER A 7 12.61 14.96 -6.55
N ASN A 8 13.12 14.84 -5.32
CA ASN A 8 13.41 13.58 -4.65
C ASN A 8 12.73 13.48 -3.29
N VAL A 9 11.96 12.41 -3.08
CA VAL A 9 11.10 12.19 -1.90
C VAL A 9 11.91 11.76 -0.65
N ASN A 10 13.23 11.59 -0.77
CA ASN A 10 14.11 11.08 0.29
C ASN A 10 15.05 12.13 0.91
N GLU A 11 15.01 13.39 0.45
CA GLU A 11 15.82 14.45 1.03
C GLU A 11 14.96 15.43 1.84
N LYS A 12 15.36 15.69 3.07
CA LYS A 12 14.81 16.80 3.84
C LYS A 12 15.09 18.08 3.06
N ILE A 13 14.07 18.90 2.79
CA ILE A 13 14.27 20.24 2.24
C ILE A 13 15.20 21.01 3.18
N THR A 14 16.43 21.23 2.75
CA THR A 14 17.40 22.08 3.44
C THR A 14 17.64 23.31 2.57
N GLY A 15 17.39 24.50 3.13
CA GLY A 15 17.51 25.76 2.42
C GLY A 15 18.48 26.70 3.14
N PHE A 16 19.35 27.37 2.39
CA PHE A 16 20.14 28.49 2.89
C PHE A 16 19.37 29.78 2.60
N ALA A 17 18.90 30.46 3.65
CA ALA A 17 18.30 31.78 3.53
C ALA A 17 19.31 32.84 3.95
N THR A 18 19.53 33.85 3.11
CA THR A 18 20.28 35.06 3.47
C THR A 18 19.29 36.21 3.52
N GLU A 19 19.18 36.89 4.65
CA GLU A 19 18.28 38.04 4.78
C GLU A 19 18.80 39.21 3.92
N ILE A 20 17.94 39.71 3.04
CA ILE A 20 18.14 40.94 2.27
C ILE A 20 16.88 41.81 2.46
N SER A 21 16.94 43.09 2.11
CA SER A 21 15.89 44.09 2.42
C SER A 21 14.55 43.91 1.65
N THR A 22 14.32 42.79 0.97
CA THR A 22 13.10 42.54 0.19
C THR A 22 12.43 41.27 0.67
N VAL A 23 11.14 41.36 1.02
CA VAL A 23 10.33 40.21 1.41
C VAL A 23 10.19 39.25 0.23
N SER A 24 10.62 38.00 0.42
CA SER A 24 10.37 36.90 -0.51
C SER A 24 9.23 36.04 0.04
N ASN A 25 8.15 35.87 -0.72
CA ASN A 25 7.05 34.99 -0.36
C ASN A 25 7.23 33.63 -1.03
N VAL A 26 7.01 32.55 -0.27
CA VAL A 26 6.98 31.18 -0.77
C VAL A 26 5.62 30.59 -0.40
N THR A 27 4.99 29.92 -1.35
CA THR A 27 3.73 29.21 -1.14
C THR A 27 3.93 27.73 -1.46
N ILE A 28 3.64 26.86 -0.50
CA ILE A 28 3.58 25.42 -0.73
C ILE A 28 2.28 25.13 -1.49
N GLN A 29 2.38 24.70 -2.74
CA GLN A 29 1.21 24.41 -3.56
C GLN A 29 0.57 23.08 -3.18
N SER A 30 1.38 22.05 -2.92
CA SER A 30 0.90 20.74 -2.47
C SER A 30 1.84 20.12 -1.43
N PHE A 31 1.24 19.41 -0.49
CA PHE A 31 1.93 18.49 0.40
C PHE A 31 0.96 17.38 0.81
N LEU A 32 1.52 16.19 0.95
CA LEU A 32 0.80 15.00 1.36
C LEU A 32 1.55 14.32 2.49
N SER A 33 0.81 13.69 3.38
CA SER A 33 1.34 12.84 4.44
C SER A 33 0.44 11.61 4.52
N ILE A 34 1.07 10.44 4.38
CA ILE A 34 0.39 9.15 4.50
C ILE A 34 1.04 8.33 5.61
N ASP A 35 0.24 7.49 6.23
CA ASP A 35 0.70 6.57 7.28
C ASP A 35 0.09 5.19 7.06
N MET A 36 0.88 4.16 7.35
CA MET A 36 0.53 2.76 7.13
C MET A 36 0.13 2.11 8.45
N SER A 37 -0.91 1.28 8.45
CA SER A 37 -1.26 0.50 9.63
C SER A 37 -0.12 -0.45 10.01
N THR A 38 0.01 -0.76 11.30
CA THR A 38 1.06 -1.66 11.81
C THR A 38 1.06 -2.99 11.06
N ASN A 39 -0.11 -3.62 10.91
CA ASN A 39 -0.23 -4.92 10.25
C ASN A 39 0.12 -4.86 8.76
N LEU A 40 -0.13 -3.74 8.07
CA LEU A 40 0.29 -3.59 6.69
C LEU A 40 1.81 -3.36 6.59
N SER A 41 2.41 -2.67 7.56
CA SER A 41 3.86 -2.41 7.60
C SER A 41 4.71 -3.63 7.92
N GLU A 42 4.11 -4.66 8.54
CA GLU A 42 4.75 -5.94 8.83
C GLU A 42 4.78 -6.90 7.63
N GLY A 43 4.16 -6.51 6.52
CA GLY A 43 4.02 -7.33 5.31
C GLY A 43 2.76 -8.18 5.31
N ILE A 44 2.50 -8.82 4.17
CA ILE A 44 1.33 -9.66 3.95
C ILE A 44 1.69 -11.09 4.27
N GLN A 45 0.98 -11.70 5.23
CA GLN A 45 1.22 -13.05 5.71
C GLN A 45 0.02 -13.94 5.41
N TYR A 46 0.26 -15.16 4.93
CA TYR A 46 -0.81 -16.13 4.60
C TYR A 46 -0.90 -17.31 5.58
N GLY A 47 -0.15 -17.27 6.68
CA GLY A 47 -0.07 -18.39 7.63
C GLY A 47 0.58 -19.62 7.01
N ASN A 48 0.18 -20.82 7.43
CA ASN A 48 0.67 -22.09 6.87
C ASN A 48 -0.39 -22.73 5.95
N VAL A 49 -0.06 -22.90 4.67
CA VAL A 49 -0.93 -23.54 3.67
C VAL A 49 -0.59 -25.02 3.57
N ALA A 50 -1.44 -25.88 4.13
CA ALA A 50 -1.18 -27.32 4.26
C ALA A 50 -1.71 -28.18 3.09
N SER A 51 -2.72 -27.70 2.37
CA SER A 51 -3.40 -28.46 1.31
C SER A 51 -3.24 -27.74 -0.02
N LEU A 52 -2.79 -28.48 -1.05
CA LEU A 52 -2.48 -27.93 -2.37
C LEU A 52 -3.28 -28.66 -3.47
N PRO A 53 -3.76 -27.96 -4.52
CA PRO A 53 -3.73 -26.51 -4.67
C PRO A 53 -4.65 -25.83 -3.64
N ALA A 54 -4.32 -24.59 -3.29
CA ALA A 54 -5.20 -23.73 -2.50
C ALA A 54 -5.58 -22.51 -3.33
N TYR A 55 -6.82 -22.07 -3.22
CA TYR A 55 -7.32 -20.89 -3.93
C TYR A 55 -7.83 -19.87 -2.92
N ASN A 56 -7.59 -18.60 -3.20
CA ASN A 56 -8.07 -17.48 -2.42
C ASN A 56 -7.71 -17.58 -0.93
N VAL A 57 -6.48 -18.02 -0.63
CA VAL A 57 -5.98 -18.08 0.74
C VAL A 57 -5.96 -16.67 1.30
N ASN A 58 -6.64 -16.47 2.43
CA ASN A 58 -6.70 -15.17 3.08
C ASN A 58 -5.35 -14.78 3.68
N SER A 59 -4.97 -13.51 3.52
CA SER A 59 -4.01 -12.90 4.43
C SER A 59 -4.54 -12.95 5.86
N THR A 60 -3.63 -13.08 6.83
CA THR A 60 -3.93 -13.19 8.27
C THR A 60 -4.76 -12.03 8.79
N HIS A 61 -4.71 -10.87 8.12
CA HIS A 61 -5.33 -9.62 8.56
C HIS A 61 -6.51 -9.15 7.69
N ASN A 62 -7.04 -10.02 6.81
CA ASN A 62 -8.18 -9.67 5.95
C ASN A 62 -9.48 -9.45 6.75
N TYR A 63 -9.67 -10.19 7.85
CA TYR A 63 -10.95 -10.31 8.57
C TYR A 63 -10.73 -10.31 10.08
N ASP A 64 -10.05 -9.29 10.58
CA ASP A 64 -9.79 -9.10 11.99
C ASP A 64 -11.01 -8.60 12.76
N ASN A 65 -10.99 -8.87 14.07
CA ASN A 65 -11.94 -8.31 15.01
C ASN A 65 -11.31 -7.07 15.65
N GLN A 66 -11.83 -5.88 15.31
CA GLN A 66 -11.34 -4.60 15.81
C GLN A 66 -12.43 -3.85 16.56
N GLY A 67 -12.15 -3.44 17.80
CA GLY A 67 -13.08 -2.62 18.59
C GLY A 67 -14.45 -3.27 18.84
N GLY A 68 -14.52 -4.61 18.82
CA GLY A 68 -15.78 -5.36 18.93
C GLY A 68 -16.58 -5.50 17.63
N VAL A 69 -16.05 -5.02 16.50
CA VAL A 69 -16.60 -5.25 15.16
C VAL A 69 -15.82 -6.35 14.49
N GLU A 70 -16.53 -7.36 13.99
CA GLU A 70 -15.93 -8.53 13.35
C GLU A 70 -15.70 -8.32 11.85
N ASN A 71 -14.75 -9.07 11.29
CA ASN A 71 -14.48 -9.16 9.85
C ASN A 71 -14.08 -7.83 9.20
N LEU A 72 -13.26 -7.03 9.88
CA LEU A 72 -12.67 -5.81 9.33
C LEU A 72 -11.26 -6.08 8.83
N SER A 73 -10.84 -5.43 7.75
CA SER A 73 -9.42 -5.39 7.43
C SER A 73 -8.68 -4.48 8.41
N SER A 74 -7.56 -4.95 8.95
CA SER A 74 -6.63 -4.12 9.73
C SER A 74 -5.45 -3.59 8.90
N MET A 75 -5.44 -3.88 7.60
CA MET A 75 -4.44 -3.43 6.65
C MET A 75 -4.95 -2.17 5.95
N PHE A 76 -4.41 -1.01 6.29
CA PHE A 76 -4.88 0.26 5.73
C PHE A 76 -3.80 1.31 5.61
N ILE A 77 -4.06 2.31 4.78
CA ILE A 77 -3.27 3.53 4.66
C ILE A 77 -4.16 4.73 4.93
N ASN A 78 -3.70 5.62 5.81
CA ASN A 78 -4.36 6.86 6.16
C ASN A 78 -3.72 8.02 5.40
N VAL A 79 -4.52 8.95 4.90
CA VAL A 79 -4.04 10.28 4.47
C VAL A 79 -4.25 11.24 5.63
N SER A 80 -3.19 11.87 6.12
CA SER A 80 -3.26 12.82 7.22
C SER A 80 -4.20 13.99 6.89
N ILE A 81 -4.96 14.45 7.89
CA ILE A 81 -5.78 15.66 7.79
C ILE A 81 -4.95 16.93 7.52
N ASP A 82 -3.65 16.87 7.84
CA ASP A 82 -2.73 17.97 7.58
C ASP A 82 -2.53 18.17 6.09
N SER A 83 -2.59 17.12 5.27
CA SER A 83 -2.42 17.21 3.81
C SER A 83 -3.34 18.28 3.20
N ASN A 84 -2.90 18.93 2.12
CA ASN A 84 -3.72 19.95 1.44
C ASN A 84 -4.29 19.50 0.10
N THR A 85 -4.01 18.26 -0.32
CA THR A 85 -4.47 17.67 -1.58
C THR A 85 -4.93 16.23 -1.38
N ALA A 86 -5.82 15.77 -2.26
CA ALA A 86 -6.17 14.35 -2.34
C ALA A 86 -5.00 13.53 -2.91
N VAL A 87 -4.95 12.25 -2.54
CA VAL A 87 -3.83 11.36 -2.83
C VAL A 87 -4.29 10.17 -3.65
N ASP A 88 -3.54 9.83 -4.69
CA ASP A 88 -3.60 8.50 -5.30
C ASP A 88 -2.57 7.61 -4.59
N LEU A 89 -2.99 6.43 -4.13
CA LEU A 89 -2.11 5.42 -3.55
C LEU A 89 -1.68 4.46 -4.64
N CYS A 90 -0.38 4.49 -4.91
CA CYS A 90 0.28 3.56 -5.80
C CYS A 90 0.93 2.45 -4.99
N LEU A 91 0.92 1.23 -5.51
CA LEU A 91 1.51 0.08 -4.85
C LEU A 91 2.25 -0.81 -5.83
N LYS A 92 3.24 -1.53 -5.30
CA LYS A 92 3.96 -2.61 -5.97
C LYS A 92 4.39 -3.64 -4.94
N ALA A 93 4.63 -4.86 -5.37
CA ALA A 93 5.27 -5.88 -4.56
C ALA A 93 6.80 -5.71 -4.56
N ASP A 94 7.45 -6.34 -3.58
CA ASP A 94 8.91 -6.39 -3.48
C ASP A 94 9.50 -7.42 -4.42
N ASP A 95 8.96 -8.63 -4.38
CA ASP A 95 9.44 -9.80 -5.11
C ASP A 95 8.28 -10.81 -5.26
N ASP A 96 8.53 -11.91 -5.94
CA ASP A 96 7.67 -13.09 -5.89
C ASP A 96 7.56 -13.64 -4.46
N LEU A 97 6.53 -14.45 -4.18
CA LEU A 97 6.36 -15.06 -2.86
C LEU A 97 7.28 -16.27 -2.72
N ASN A 98 8.25 -16.15 -1.83
CA ASN A 98 9.12 -17.26 -1.45
C ASN A 98 8.45 -18.09 -0.35
N ASP A 99 8.49 -19.42 -0.47
CA ASP A 99 8.17 -20.27 0.68
C ASP A 99 9.17 -20.03 1.82
N SER A 100 8.72 -20.19 3.07
CA SER A 100 9.57 -20.06 4.26
C SER A 100 10.79 -21.00 4.29
N ALA A 101 10.85 -22.00 3.41
CA ALA A 101 11.97 -22.92 3.27
C ALA A 101 12.98 -22.51 2.18
N GLY A 102 12.72 -21.40 1.46
CA GLY A 102 13.56 -20.85 0.39
C GLY A 102 13.63 -21.69 -0.88
N GLY A 103 12.70 -22.62 -1.09
CA GLY A 103 12.79 -23.65 -2.14
C GLY A 103 11.87 -23.44 -3.35
N ASN A 104 10.65 -22.94 -3.13
CA ASN A 104 9.67 -22.71 -4.19
C ASN A 104 9.21 -21.26 -4.24
N ILE A 105 9.10 -20.76 -5.47
CA ILE A 105 8.66 -19.41 -5.77
C ILE A 105 7.24 -19.48 -6.31
N ILE A 106 6.34 -18.72 -5.70
CA ILE A 106 5.02 -18.43 -6.25
C ILE A 106 5.09 -17.05 -6.89
N GLY A 107 4.89 -16.99 -8.20
CA GLY A 107 4.89 -15.74 -8.93
C GLY A 107 3.88 -14.74 -8.36
N ILE A 108 4.21 -13.45 -8.35
CA ILE A 108 3.34 -12.41 -7.78
C ILE A 108 1.96 -12.34 -8.43
N THR A 109 1.82 -12.85 -9.66
CA THR A 109 0.55 -12.93 -10.39
C THR A 109 -0.49 -13.81 -9.67
N ASN A 110 -0.06 -14.65 -8.73
CA ASN A 110 -0.91 -15.45 -7.87
C ASN A 110 -1.40 -14.69 -6.62
N MET A 111 -0.89 -13.50 -6.38
CA MET A 111 -1.32 -12.62 -5.31
C MET A 111 -2.25 -11.55 -5.88
N THR A 112 -3.44 -11.47 -5.29
CA THR A 112 -4.42 -10.44 -5.66
C THR A 112 -4.80 -9.60 -4.44
N TYR A 113 -5.24 -8.38 -4.68
CA TYR A 113 -5.70 -7.48 -3.63
C TYR A 113 -6.95 -6.72 -4.04
N ALA A 114 -7.76 -6.35 -3.05
CA ALA A 114 -8.83 -5.38 -3.24
C ALA A 114 -8.72 -4.30 -2.18
N ASN A 115 -9.18 -3.10 -2.54
CA ASN A 115 -9.21 -1.97 -1.64
C ASN A 115 -10.55 -1.26 -1.61
N ASN A 116 -10.82 -0.56 -0.52
CA ASN A 116 -12.04 0.22 -0.37
C ASN A 116 -11.85 1.31 0.70
N THR A 117 -12.58 2.42 0.57
CA THR A 117 -12.62 3.47 1.60
C THR A 117 -13.56 3.14 2.76
N TYR A 118 -14.40 2.11 2.59
CA TYR A 118 -15.21 1.51 3.65
C TYR A 118 -14.60 0.20 4.12
N ASN A 119 -14.62 0.00 5.44
CA ASN A 119 -14.17 -1.23 6.07
C ASN A 119 -15.34 -1.90 6.78
N ASN A 120 -15.81 -3.03 6.27
CA ASN A 120 -16.91 -3.77 6.85
C ASN A 120 -16.84 -5.26 6.45
N LEU A 121 -17.85 -6.03 6.84
CA LEU A 121 -17.94 -7.46 6.53
C LEU A 121 -17.78 -7.78 5.04
N THR A 122 -18.30 -6.93 4.14
CA THR A 122 -18.33 -7.21 2.70
C THR A 122 -17.29 -6.43 1.89
N LEU A 123 -16.68 -5.39 2.46
CA LEU A 123 -15.71 -4.51 1.80
C LEU A 123 -14.41 -4.39 2.60
N PRO A 124 -13.23 -4.43 1.95
CA PRO A 124 -12.98 -4.65 0.51
C PRO A 124 -13.41 -6.04 0.01
N ASN A 125 -13.92 -6.16 -1.22
CA ASN A 125 -14.45 -7.43 -1.76
C ASN A 125 -13.47 -8.06 -2.75
N MET A 126 -13.36 -9.38 -2.73
CA MET A 126 -12.54 -10.18 -3.66
C MET A 126 -13.01 -10.07 -5.12
N THR A 127 -14.27 -9.73 -5.41
CA THR A 127 -14.75 -9.61 -6.81
C THR A 127 -14.15 -8.44 -7.58
N THR A 128 -13.43 -7.56 -6.89
CA THR A 128 -12.71 -6.41 -7.47
C THR A 128 -11.22 -6.55 -7.23
N ASP A 129 -10.73 -7.79 -7.23
CA ASP A 129 -9.34 -8.05 -6.98
C ASP A 129 -8.48 -7.64 -8.19
N ASN A 130 -7.33 -7.09 -7.88
CA ASN A 130 -6.34 -6.61 -8.82
C ASN A 130 -5.07 -7.42 -8.61
N SER A 131 -4.38 -7.74 -9.70
CA SER A 131 -3.05 -8.34 -9.62
C SER A 131 -2.03 -7.32 -9.13
N LEU A 132 -0.95 -7.81 -8.50
CA LEU A 132 0.20 -7.01 -8.12
C LEU A 132 1.31 -7.07 -9.18
N ALA A 133 2.12 -6.01 -9.22
CA ALA A 133 3.30 -5.89 -10.08
C ALA A 133 4.59 -5.78 -9.24
N LEU A 134 5.72 -6.31 -9.71
CA LEU A 134 7.03 -6.29 -9.00
C LEU A 134 7.81 -4.98 -9.22
N ASP A 135 7.82 -4.49 -10.45
CA ASP A 135 8.80 -3.48 -10.90
C ASP A 135 8.20 -2.09 -11.15
N THR A 136 6.87 -1.99 -11.16
CA THR A 136 6.17 -0.76 -11.48
C THR A 136 5.10 -0.48 -10.47
N TYR A 137 5.09 0.73 -9.93
CA TYR A 137 3.99 1.20 -9.11
C TYR A 137 2.73 1.35 -9.96
N GLU A 138 1.67 0.69 -9.55
CA GLU A 138 0.35 0.81 -10.19
C GLU A 138 -0.64 1.50 -9.25
N LYS A 139 -1.65 2.17 -9.82
CA LYS A 139 -2.69 2.83 -9.01
C LYS A 139 -3.58 1.76 -8.36
N GLY A 140 -3.66 1.77 -7.03
CA GLY A 140 -4.64 0.96 -6.29
C GLY A 140 -5.80 1.78 -5.77
N THR A 141 -5.52 2.88 -5.08
CA THR A 141 -6.56 3.82 -4.64
C THR A 141 -6.44 5.12 -5.40
N VAL A 142 -7.55 5.66 -5.88
CA VAL A 142 -7.61 6.96 -6.56
C VAL A 142 -8.44 7.94 -5.77
N ASP A 143 -8.04 9.22 -5.82
CA ASP A 143 -8.74 10.35 -5.20
C ASP A 143 -9.09 10.12 -3.72
N LEU A 144 -8.14 9.62 -2.93
CA LEU A 144 -8.32 9.43 -1.50
C LEU A 144 -8.26 10.79 -0.80
N PRO A 145 -9.36 11.28 -0.19
CA PRO A 145 -9.34 12.60 0.43
C PRO A 145 -8.52 12.58 1.71
N LYS A 146 -8.02 13.75 2.11
CA LYS A 146 -7.37 13.91 3.42
C LYS A 146 -8.30 13.50 4.57
N GLY A 147 -7.71 12.99 5.64
CA GLY A 147 -8.43 12.47 6.81
C GLY A 147 -9.21 11.19 6.55
N ASN A 148 -9.04 10.54 5.40
CA ASN A 148 -9.66 9.25 5.07
C ASN A 148 -8.60 8.15 4.94
N SER A 149 -9.11 6.92 4.87
CA SER A 149 -8.31 5.71 4.81
C SER A 149 -8.70 4.87 3.59
N SER A 150 -7.73 4.14 3.06
CA SER A 150 -7.97 3.03 2.14
C SER A 150 -7.61 1.73 2.85
N PHE A 151 -8.56 0.82 2.93
CA PHE A 151 -8.43 -0.50 3.54
C PHE A 151 -8.16 -1.53 2.45
N PHE A 152 -7.28 -2.48 2.71
CA PHE A 152 -6.82 -3.48 1.75
C PHE A 152 -7.11 -4.89 2.25
N ARG A 153 -7.46 -5.81 1.35
CA ARG A 153 -7.46 -7.25 1.61
C ARG A 153 -6.64 -7.92 0.51
N PHE A 154 -5.94 -9.00 0.88
CA PHE A 154 -5.02 -9.71 0.00
C PHE A 154 -5.32 -11.21 -0.01
N TRP A 155 -5.22 -11.82 -1.18
CA TRP A 155 -5.46 -13.25 -1.39
C TRP A 155 -4.30 -13.87 -2.15
N LEU A 156 -4.13 -15.18 -1.95
CA LEU A 156 -3.07 -15.96 -2.60
C LEU A 156 -3.65 -17.24 -3.18
N ASP A 157 -3.38 -17.49 -4.45
CA ASP A 157 -3.59 -18.77 -5.10
C ASP A 157 -2.29 -19.58 -5.09
N VAL A 158 -2.31 -20.76 -4.48
CA VAL A 158 -1.14 -21.63 -4.33
C VAL A 158 -1.29 -22.84 -5.28
N PRO A 159 -0.47 -22.94 -6.35
CA PRO A 159 -0.54 -24.03 -7.31
C PRO A 159 -0.23 -25.41 -6.70
N ALA A 160 -0.78 -26.47 -7.30
CA ALA A 160 -0.60 -27.85 -6.85
C ALA A 160 0.87 -28.33 -6.91
N SER A 161 1.70 -27.71 -7.75
CA SER A 161 3.11 -28.05 -7.95
C SER A 161 4.06 -27.38 -6.94
N THR A 162 3.53 -26.62 -5.99
CA THR A 162 4.32 -25.96 -4.93
C THR A 162 4.42 -26.86 -3.69
N VAL A 163 5.08 -26.40 -2.63
CA VAL A 163 5.22 -27.12 -1.37
C VAL A 163 4.33 -26.49 -0.30
N ALA A 164 3.73 -27.31 0.55
CA ALA A 164 2.98 -26.79 1.68
C ALA A 164 3.91 -25.99 2.62
N GLY A 165 3.46 -24.83 3.09
CA GLY A 165 4.30 -23.98 3.93
C GLY A 165 3.74 -22.59 4.17
N SER A 166 4.58 -21.74 4.76
CA SER A 166 4.26 -20.35 4.98
C SER A 166 4.75 -19.46 3.86
N TYR A 167 3.88 -18.54 3.45
CA TYR A 167 4.09 -17.58 2.38
C TYR A 167 3.87 -16.17 2.89
N ASN A 168 4.75 -15.26 2.48
CA ASN A 168 4.63 -13.84 2.78
C ASN A 168 5.12 -12.98 1.61
N ASN A 169 4.76 -11.71 1.65
CA ASN A 169 5.26 -10.71 0.73
C ASN A 169 5.29 -9.32 1.38
N SER A 170 6.20 -8.47 0.93
CA SER A 170 6.22 -7.05 1.31
C SER A 170 5.67 -6.21 0.17
N ILE A 171 4.68 -5.37 0.47
CA ILE A 171 4.06 -4.45 -0.49
C ILE A 171 4.51 -3.04 -0.17
N TYR A 172 5.02 -2.34 -1.17
CA TYR A 172 5.38 -0.93 -1.06
C TYR A 172 4.23 -0.05 -1.49
N PHE A 173 4.13 1.10 -0.83
CA PHE A 173 3.13 2.11 -1.14
C PHE A 173 3.77 3.48 -1.33
N LYS A 174 3.26 4.21 -2.29
CA LYS A 174 3.67 5.57 -2.64
C LYS A 174 2.42 6.41 -2.81
N GLY A 175 2.31 7.47 -2.01
CA GLY A 175 1.27 8.49 -2.20
C GLY A 175 1.73 9.50 -3.24
N VAL A 176 0.91 9.75 -4.26
CA VAL A 176 1.12 10.84 -5.23
C VAL A 176 -0.08 11.78 -5.22
N GLN A 177 0.11 13.02 -5.66
CA GLN A 177 -1.01 13.95 -5.79
C GLN A 177 -2.06 13.37 -6.76
N ASN A 178 -3.35 13.50 -6.43
CA ASN A 178 -4.45 13.02 -7.27
C ASN A 178 -4.25 13.44 -8.74
N GLY A 179 -4.41 12.47 -9.64
CA GLY A 179 -4.30 12.65 -11.08
C GLY A 179 -2.87 12.49 -11.60
N SER A 180 -1.87 12.44 -10.72
CA SER A 180 -0.49 12.17 -11.10
C SER A 180 -0.28 10.71 -11.49
N ALA A 181 0.74 10.45 -12.30
CA ALA A 181 1.21 9.09 -12.54
C ALA A 181 1.94 8.56 -11.31
N CYS A 182 1.91 7.24 -11.10
CA CYS A 182 2.66 6.61 -10.01
C CYS A 182 4.18 6.72 -10.16
N GLY A 183 4.65 6.96 -11.39
CA GLY A 183 6.07 6.97 -11.73
C GLY A 183 6.69 5.57 -11.65
N SER A 184 7.97 5.49 -11.97
CA SER A 184 8.81 4.38 -11.51
C SER A 184 9.12 4.53 -10.01
#